data_AF-A0A645DR74-F1
#
_entry.id   AF-A0A645DR74-F1
#
_cell.length_a   1.000
_cell.length_b   1.000
_cell.length_c   1.000
_cell.angle_alpha   90.00
_cell.angle_beta   90.00
_cell.angle_gamma   90.00
#
_symmetry.space_group_name_H-M   'P 1'
#
loop_
_entity.id
_entity.type
_entity.pdbx_description
1 polymer ?
#
loop_
_entity_poly.entity_id
_entity_poly.type
_entity_poly.pdbx_seq_one_letter_code
_entity_poly.pdbx_strand_id
1 'polypeptide(L)'
;MTIRYRKNRRSACYDSDILVTGGRIPPDERPQGPFKSCGDCPYPSHGFVCYGSEGDCLRTDMEKIHRKNKKEEPDVKNNAAEA
;
A
#
# COMPACT_ATOMS: atom_id res chain seq x y z
N MET A 1 2.69 13.51 21.34
CA MET A 1 1.36 14.09 20.99
C MET A 1 0.28 13.57 21.94
N THR A 2 -0.42 14.41 22.69
CA THR A 2 -1.48 13.96 23.63
C THR A 2 -2.87 14.20 23.05
N ILE A 3 -3.68 13.14 22.93
CA ILE A 3 -5.03 13.18 22.38
C ILE A 3 -6.05 13.02 23.52
N ARG A 4 -7.06 13.90 23.56
CA ARG A 4 -8.21 13.79 24.48
C ARG A 4 -9.45 13.34 23.72
N TYR A 5 -9.95 12.16 24.03
CA TYR A 5 -11.15 11.63 23.43
C TYR A 5 -12.40 12.29 24.02
N ARG A 6 -13.18 12.95 23.17
CA ARG A 6 -14.36 13.74 23.59
C ARG A 6 -15.48 12.89 24.21
N LYS A 7 -15.64 11.64 23.74
CA LYS A 7 -16.77 10.76 24.10
C LYS A 7 -16.58 10.04 25.44
N ASN A 8 -15.35 9.77 25.85
CA ASN A 8 -15.04 9.02 27.08
C ASN A 8 -14.14 9.80 28.07
N ARG A 9 -13.83 11.07 27.77
CA ARG A 9 -12.90 11.95 28.52
C ARG A 9 -11.53 11.34 28.83
N ARG A 10 -11.14 10.23 28.19
CA ARG A 10 -9.82 9.64 28.38
C ARG A 10 -8.80 10.45 27.59
N SER A 11 -7.62 10.62 28.17
CA SER A 11 -6.46 11.17 27.48
C SER A 11 -5.48 10.04 27.19
N ALA A 12 -5.02 9.96 25.94
CA ALA A 12 -3.95 9.06 25.53
C ALA A 12 -2.74 9.90 25.12
N CYS A 13 -1.59 9.57 25.65
CA CYS A 13 -0.32 10.11 25.19
C CYS A 13 0.23 9.18 24.11
N TYR A 14 0.33 9.69 22.89
CA TYR A 14 1.01 9.01 21.80
C TYR A 14 2.42 9.57 21.73
N ASP A 15 3.38 8.74 22.14
CA ASP A 15 4.79 9.05 22.03
C ASP A 15 5.33 8.48 20.72
N SER A 16 5.74 9.35 19.81
CA SER A 16 6.34 8.96 18.53
C SER A 16 7.66 8.22 18.73
N ASP A 17 8.34 8.47 19.84
CA ASP A 17 9.69 7.94 20.10
C ASP A 17 9.64 6.48 20.58
N ILE A 18 8.44 5.99 20.94
CA ILE A 18 8.18 4.59 21.34
C ILE A 18 7.63 3.76 20.16
N LEU A 19 7.34 4.39 19.02
CA LEU A 19 6.92 3.68 17.82
C LEU A 19 8.12 3.01 17.18
N VAL A 20 8.38 1.78 17.61
CA VAL A 20 9.31 0.90 16.92
C VAL A 20 8.70 0.61 15.55
N THR A 21 9.19 1.30 14.53
CA THR A 21 9.11 0.78 13.17
C THR A 21 9.93 -0.51 13.22
N GLY A 22 9.25 -1.66 13.19
CA GLY A 22 9.92 -2.95 13.14
C GLY A 22 11.01 -2.88 12.08
N GLY A 23 12.26 -3.16 12.50
CA GLY A 23 13.43 -2.99 11.64
C GLY A 23 13.27 -3.73 10.32
N ARG A 24 14.07 -3.38 9.31
CA ARG A 24 14.12 -4.13 8.05
C ARG A 24 14.33 -5.61 8.37
N ILE A 25 13.29 -6.41 8.13
CA ILE A 25 13.38 -7.86 8.21
C ILE A 25 14.34 -8.29 7.09
N PRO A 26 15.37 -9.09 7.38
CA PRO A 26 16.23 -9.61 6.32
C PRO A 26 15.38 -10.38 5.29
N PRO A 27 15.75 -10.34 4.00
CA PRO A 27 14.91 -10.86 2.93
C PRO A 27 14.58 -12.35 3.06
N ASP A 28 15.41 -13.11 3.76
CA ASP A 28 15.30 -14.57 3.94
C ASP A 28 14.18 -14.97 4.92
N GLU A 29 13.82 -14.12 5.89
CA GLU A 29 12.77 -14.39 6.89
C GLU A 29 11.38 -13.92 6.45
N ARG A 30 11.21 -13.52 5.19
CA ARG A 30 9.91 -13.04 4.72
C ARG A 30 8.92 -14.21 4.75
N PRO A 31 7.84 -14.13 5.55
CA PRO A 31 6.83 -15.17 5.57
C PRO A 31 6.27 -15.36 4.16
N GLN A 32 6.46 -16.56 3.62
CA GLN A 32 5.99 -16.93 2.30
C GLN A 32 4.49 -17.18 2.39
N GLY A 33 3.72 -16.44 1.61
CA GLY A 33 2.29 -16.70 1.47
C GLY A 33 2.02 -18.08 0.87
N PRO A 34 0.77 -18.57 0.94
CA PRO A 34 0.39 -19.91 0.48
C PRO A 34 0.61 -20.13 -1.03
N PHE A 35 0.78 -19.07 -1.83
CA PHE A 35 0.90 -19.14 -3.28
C PHE A 35 2.29 -18.74 -3.78
N LYS A 36 2.78 -19.48 -4.78
CA LYS A 36 4.08 -19.24 -5.45
C LYS A 36 4.17 -17.85 -6.09
N SER A 37 3.05 -17.33 -6.59
CA SER A 37 2.97 -16.00 -7.21
C SER A 37 3.35 -14.85 -6.26
N CYS A 38 3.31 -15.09 -4.94
CA CYS A 38 3.65 -14.09 -3.94
C CYS A 38 5.15 -14.09 -3.53
N GLY A 39 5.92 -15.11 -3.96
CA GLY A 39 7.36 -15.23 -3.66
C GLY A 39 8.22 -14.21 -4.40
N ASP A 40 7.91 -13.94 -5.68
CA ASP A 40 8.67 -13.03 -6.55
C ASP A 40 8.12 -11.58 -6.56
N CYS A 41 7.21 -11.27 -5.64
CA CYS A 41 6.56 -9.97 -5.58
C CYS A 41 7.43 -8.96 -4.80
N PRO A 42 7.66 -7.73 -5.32
CA PRO A 42 8.38 -6.70 -4.58
C PRO A 42 7.63 -6.22 -3.32
N TYR A 43 6.34 -6.54 -3.22
CA TYR A 43 5.47 -6.22 -2.08
C TYR A 43 5.50 -7.33 -1.00
N PRO A 44 5.04 -7.05 0.23
CA PRO A 44 5.04 -8.04 1.31
C PRO A 44 4.36 -9.35 0.91
N SER A 45 5.03 -10.46 1.22
CA SER A 45 4.54 -11.78 0.83
C SER A 45 3.45 -12.35 1.74
N HIS A 46 2.95 -11.53 2.67
CA HIS A 46 1.95 -11.90 3.67
C HIS A 46 0.80 -10.90 3.71
N GLY A 47 -0.38 -11.37 4.15
CA GLY A 47 -1.58 -10.56 4.32
C GLY A 47 -2.72 -10.90 3.35
N PHE A 48 -3.84 -10.20 3.48
CA PHE A 48 -5.09 -10.50 2.76
C PHE A 48 -4.95 -10.59 1.23
N VAL A 49 -4.05 -9.80 0.63
CA VAL A 49 -3.84 -9.77 -0.82
C VAL A 49 -3.25 -11.10 -1.33
N CYS A 50 -2.20 -11.61 -0.68
CA CYS A 50 -1.54 -12.85 -1.10
C CYS A 50 -2.19 -14.12 -0.53
N TYR A 51 -3.17 -13.99 0.36
CA TYR A 51 -3.89 -15.14 0.93
C TYR A 51 -5.27 -15.32 0.28
N GLY A 52 -5.69 -14.40 -0.59
CA GLY A 52 -7.01 -14.40 -1.20
C GLY A 52 -7.13 -15.34 -2.41
N SER A 53 -6.16 -15.36 -3.31
CA SER A 53 -6.24 -16.15 -4.56
C SER A 53 -4.85 -16.44 -5.13
N GLU A 54 -4.69 -17.60 -5.76
CA GLU A 54 -3.46 -17.94 -6.49
C GLU A 54 -3.32 -17.04 -7.73
N GLY A 55 -2.16 -16.38 -7.89
CA GLY A 55 -1.89 -15.50 -9.03
C GLY A 55 -2.18 -14.01 -8.82
N ASP A 56 -2.97 -13.63 -7.81
CA ASP A 56 -3.18 -12.22 -7.45
C ASP A 56 -2.20 -11.80 -6.34
N CYS A 57 -1.45 -10.72 -6.60
CA CYS A 57 -0.56 -10.10 -5.63
C CYS A 57 -0.68 -8.58 -5.74
N LEU A 58 -0.17 -7.85 -4.75
CA LEU A 58 -0.29 -6.38 -4.73
C LEU A 58 0.37 -5.75 -5.98
N ARG A 59 1.41 -6.38 -6.53
CA ARG A 59 2.00 -5.95 -7.80
C ARG A 59 0.99 -6.02 -8.95
N THR A 60 0.29 -7.14 -9.08
CA THR A 60 -0.75 -7.34 -10.10
C THR A 60 -1.83 -6.28 -9.99
N ASP A 61 -2.26 -5.95 -8.77
CA ASP A 61 -3.29 -4.94 -8.55
C ASP A 61 -2.80 -3.53 -8.88
N MET A 62 -1.58 -3.18 -8.49
CA MET A 62 -0.96 -1.91 -8.86
C MET A 62 -0.82 -1.81 -10.39
N GLU A 63 -0.40 -2.88 -11.07
CA GLU A 63 -0.35 -2.93 -12.54
C GLU A 63 -1.73 -2.74 -13.17
N LYS A 64 -2.79 -3.36 -12.62
CA LYS A 64 -4.17 -3.13 -13.07
C LYS A 64 -4.58 -1.66 -12.89
N ILE A 65 -4.24 -1.03 -11.77
CA ILE A 65 -4.54 0.39 -11.50
C ILE A 65 -3.79 1.30 -12.48
N HIS A 66 -2.48 1.11 -12.66
CA HIS A 66 -1.69 1.88 -13.61
C HIS A 66 -2.20 1.75 -15.05
N ARG A 67 -2.62 0.54 -15.45
CA ARG A 67 -3.23 0.30 -16.78
C ARG A 67 -4.58 1.00 -16.95
N LYS A 68 -5.37 1.15 -15.89
CA LYS A 68 -6.64 1.90 -15.91
C LYS A 68 -6.35 3.40 -16.02
N ASN A 69 -5.49 3.93 -15.15
CA ASN A 69 -5.14 5.35 -15.14
C ASN A 69 -4.52 5.83 -16.46
N LYS A 70 -3.73 4.99 -17.15
CA LYS A 70 -3.15 5.33 -18.46
C LYS A 70 -4.21 5.44 -19.58
N LYS A 71 -5.38 4.83 -19.42
CA LYS A 71 -6.49 4.94 -20.38
C LYS A 71 -7.38 6.16 -20.12
N GLU A 72 -7.21 6.80 -18.97
CA GLU A 72 -8.01 7.94 -18.50
C GLU A 72 -7.18 9.22 -18.40
N GLU A 73 -6.09 9.35 -19.15
CA GLU A 73 -5.49 10.67 -19.44
C GLU A 73 -6.32 11.31 -20.58
N PRO A 74 -7.24 12.25 -20.30
CA PRO A 74 -7.75 13.12 -21.34
C PRO A 74 -6.58 13.99 -21.82
N ASP A 75 -6.22 13.81 -23.08
CA ASP A 75 -5.47 14.76 -23.90
C ASP A 75 -6.14 16.14 -23.82
N VAL A 76 -5.81 16.93 -22.80
CA VAL A 76 -6.13 18.37 -22.77
C VAL A 76 -5.15 19.06 -23.72
N LYS A 77 -5.40 18.90 -25.03
CA LYS A 77 -4.89 19.83 -26.04
C LYS A 77 -5.58 21.17 -25.81
N ASN A 78 -4.93 22.03 -25.04
CA ASN A 78 -5.24 23.45 -25.04
C ASN A 78 -4.88 24.01 -26.42
N ASN A 79 -5.85 24.07 -27.33
CA ASN A 79 -5.77 24.90 -28.52
C ASN A 79 -6.36 26.27 -28.16
N ALA A 80 -5.51 27.22 -27.79
CA ALA A 80 -5.88 28.62 -27.69
C ALA A 80 -4.64 29.51 -27.85
N ALA A 81 -4.52 30.10 -29.05
CA ALA A 81 -3.97 31.43 -29.38
C ALA A 81 -3.41 31.38 -30.82
N GLU A 82 -3.73 32.25 -31.76
CA GLU A 82 -4.77 33.28 -31.93
C GLU A 82 -4.69 33.65 -33.43
N ALA A 83 -5.75 34.22 -33.97
CA ALA A 83 -5.89 34.69 -35.35
C ALA A 83 -5.09 35.96 -35.66
#